data_AF-A0A183UTJ1-F1
#
_entry.id   AF-A0A183UTJ1-F1
#
_cell.length_a   1.000
_cell.length_b   1.000
_cell.length_c   1.000
_cell.angle_alpha   90.00
_cell.angle_beta   90.00
_cell.angle_gamma   90.00
#
_symmetry.space_group_name_H-M   'P 1'
#
loop_
_entity.id
_entity.type
_entity.pdbx_description
1 polymer ?
#
loop_
_entity_poly.entity_id
_entity_poly.type
_entity_poly.pdbx_seq_one_letter_code
_entity_poly.pdbx_strand_id
1 'polypeptide(L)'
;MSFEVGTRVETEKGHGVVMFCGTTQFADGVWVGVVLDEPNGKNNGSVKGVKYFECEANHGMFVRASQVLLSHTNMERLLALISRSFVIIV
;
A
#
# COMPACT_ATOMS: atom_id res chain seq x y z
N MET A 1 -11.97 2.17 -3.97
CA MET A 1 -11.38 1.57 -2.75
C MET A 1 -10.52 2.64 -2.09
N SER A 2 -10.77 2.93 -0.81
CA SER A 2 -9.88 3.72 0.04
C SER A 2 -9.16 2.77 0.99
N PHE A 3 -7.87 2.99 1.23
CA PHE A 3 -7.12 2.23 2.22
C PHE A 3 -7.17 2.96 3.55
N GLU A 4 -7.35 2.21 4.64
CA GLU A 4 -7.29 2.75 5.99
C GLU A 4 -5.84 2.81 6.47
N VAL A 5 -5.49 3.89 7.18
CA VAL A 5 -4.18 4.02 7.83
C VAL A 5 -4.01 2.90 8.86
N GLY A 6 -2.81 2.31 8.91
CA GLY A 6 -2.50 1.12 9.72
C GLY A 6 -2.71 -0.21 8.99
N THR A 7 -3.33 -0.21 7.79
CA THR A 7 -3.57 -1.44 7.03
C THR A 7 -2.27 -2.03 6.50
N ARG A 8 -2.11 -3.35 6.64
CA ARG A 8 -1.02 -4.12 6.01
C ARG A 8 -1.28 -4.33 4.53
N VAL A 9 -0.27 -4.02 3.72
CA VAL A 9 -0.37 -4.06 2.26
C VAL A 9 0.89 -4.63 1.64
N GLU A 10 0.74 -5.09 0.40
CA GLU A 10 1.82 -5.52 -0.47
C GLU A 10 1.87 -4.63 -1.71
N THR A 11 3.08 -4.26 -2.11
CA THR A 11 3.38 -3.43 -3.28
C THR A 11 4.44 -4.13 -4.14
N GLU A 12 4.77 -3.56 -5.31
CA GLU A 12 5.89 -4.05 -6.13
C GLU A 12 7.26 -4.01 -5.41
N LYS A 13 7.39 -3.22 -4.34
CA LYS A 13 8.63 -3.06 -3.56
C LYS A 13 8.65 -3.88 -2.28
N GLY A 14 7.59 -4.65 -2.02
CA GLY A 14 7.46 -5.50 -0.84
C GLY A 14 6.29 -5.09 0.05
N HIS A 15 6.29 -5.66 1.26
CA HIS A 15 5.26 -5.44 2.26
C HIS A 15 5.46 -4.13 3.03
N GLY A 16 4.35 -3.58 3.51
CA GLY A 16 4.37 -2.35 4.29
C GLY A 16 3.04 -2.03 4.96
N VAL A 17 3.02 -0.88 5.62
CA VAL A 17 1.85 -0.33 6.33
C VAL A 17 1.41 0.95 5.66
N VAL A 18 0.10 1.10 5.43
CA VAL A 18 -0.48 2.36 4.96
C VAL A 18 -0.36 3.42 6.06
N MET A 19 0.32 4.53 5.76
CA MET A 19 0.47 5.67 6.68
C MET A 19 -0.25 6.92 6.18
N PHE A 20 -0.71 6.92 4.93
CA PHE A 20 -1.43 8.04 4.33
C PHE A 20 -2.37 7.55 3.23
N CYS A 21 -3.56 8.12 3.13
CA CYS A 21 -4.46 7.94 1.98
C CYS A 21 -5.18 9.26 1.71
N GLY A 22 -4.86 9.94 0.60
CA GLY A 22 -5.41 11.27 0.32
C GLY A 22 -4.81 11.95 -0.90
N THR A 23 -5.18 13.21 -1.11
CA THR A 23 -4.62 14.06 -2.18
C THR A 23 -3.25 14.59 -1.80
N THR A 24 -2.44 14.95 -2.81
CA THR A 24 -1.06 15.39 -2.58
C THR A 24 -0.76 16.67 -3.36
N GLN A 25 0.26 17.41 -2.94
CA GLN A 25 0.72 18.59 -3.67
C GLN A 25 1.57 18.25 -4.91
N PHE A 26 2.09 17.03 -5.00
CA PHE A 26 3.00 16.66 -6.08
C PHE A 26 2.29 16.10 -7.32
N ALA A 27 1.08 15.56 -7.17
CA ALA A 27 0.27 15.05 -8.27
C ALA A 27 -1.20 14.88 -7.87
N ASP A 28 -2.10 15.09 -8.84
CA ASP A 28 -3.55 14.97 -8.66
C ASP A 28 -4.01 13.56 -8.31
N GLY A 29 -5.24 13.48 -7.80
CA GLY A 29 -5.91 12.25 -7.41
C GLY A 29 -5.48 11.71 -6.05
N VAL A 30 -6.08 10.59 -5.66
CA VAL A 30 -5.76 9.92 -4.39
C VAL A 30 -4.47 9.12 -4.52
N TRP A 31 -3.63 9.24 -3.50
CA TRP A 31 -2.39 8.51 -3.32
C TRP A 31 -2.40 7.78 -1.99
N VAL A 32 -1.72 6.64 -1.97
CA VAL A 32 -1.48 5.85 -0.77
C VAL A 32 -0.01 6.00 -0.42
N GLY A 33 0.28 6.52 0.78
CA GLY A 33 1.61 6.53 1.36
C GLY A 33 1.80 5.26 2.18
N VAL A 34 2.84 4.49 1.86
CA VAL A 34 3.18 3.21 2.49
C VAL A 34 4.57 3.35 3.11
N VAL A 35 4.71 2.89 4.35
CA VAL A 35 6.01 2.62 4.97
C VAL A 35 6.32 1.15 4.75
N LEU A 36 7.34 0.89 3.93
CA LEU A 36 7.81 -0.46 3.65
C LEU A 36 8.59 -1.01 4.83
N ASP A 37 8.56 -2.33 4.99
CA ASP A 37 9.33 -3.00 6.05
C ASP A 37 10.83 -2.93 5.76
N GLU A 38 11.21 -2.98 4.48
CA GLU A 38 12.59 -2.92 3.98
C GLU A 38 12.87 -1.57 3.27
N PRO A 39 14.12 -1.10 3.20
CA PRO A 39 14.50 0.22 2.64
C PRO A 39 14.48 0.26 1.09
N ASN A 40 13.42 -0.26 0.49
CA ASN A 40 13.21 -0.36 -0.96
C ASN A 40 12.30 0.75 -1.55
N GLY A 41 11.93 1.70 -0.70
CA GLY A 41 11.11 2.86 -1.02
C GLY A 41 11.88 3.97 -1.71
N LYS A 42 11.26 5.17 -1.76
CA LYS A 42 11.76 6.31 -2.53
C LYS A 42 11.88 7.60 -1.72
N ASN A 43 11.36 7.62 -0.49
CA ASN A 43 11.30 8.82 0.34
C ASN A 43 11.28 8.45 1.84
N ASN A 44 11.23 9.48 2.68
CA ASN A 44 11.11 9.39 4.14
C ASN A 44 9.73 9.89 4.63
N GLY A 45 8.70 9.78 3.80
CA GLY A 45 7.36 10.31 4.08
C GLY A 45 7.16 11.78 3.71
N SER A 46 8.19 12.43 3.15
CA SER A 46 8.11 13.77 2.57
C SER A 46 8.41 13.76 1.07
N VAL A 47 7.74 14.63 0.30
CA VAL A 47 7.99 14.83 -1.14
C VAL A 47 8.02 16.33 -1.42
N LYS A 48 9.10 16.81 -2.05
CA LYS A 48 9.33 18.24 -2.36
C LYS A 48 9.17 19.17 -1.14
N GLY A 49 9.65 18.74 0.03
CA GLY A 49 9.59 19.51 1.27
C GLY A 49 8.25 19.47 2.01
N VAL A 50 7.22 18.82 1.46
CA VAL A 50 5.93 18.62 2.12
C VAL A 50 5.92 17.25 2.80
N LYS A 51 5.62 17.24 4.10
CA LYS A 51 5.54 16.03 4.92
C LYS A 51 4.11 15.48 4.97
N TYR A 52 3.97 14.19 4.73
CA TYR A 52 2.68 13.48 4.76
C TYR A 52 2.62 12.42 5.86
N PHE A 53 3.74 11.74 6.10
CA PHE A 53 3.94 10.80 7.20
C PHE A 53 5.42 10.77 7.61
N GLU A 54 5.76 10.05 8.68
CA GLU A 54 7.13 9.88 9.16
C GLU A 54 7.61 8.45 8.91
N CYS A 55 8.84 8.30 8.41
CA CYS A 55 9.57 7.03 8.38
C CYS A 55 11.06 7.25 8.10
N GLU A 56 11.85 6.18 8.21
CA GLU A 56 13.26 6.20 7.86
C GLU A 56 13.48 6.45 6.35
N ALA A 57 14.69 6.89 6.01
CA ALA A 57 15.07 7.13 4.62
C ALA A 57 14.93 5.86 3.79
N ASN A 58 14.34 5.98 2.62
CA ASN A 58 14.05 4.88 1.69
C ASN A 58 13.02 3.86 2.20
N HIS A 59 12.27 4.12 3.26
CA HIS A 59 11.12 3.26 3.63
C HIS A 59 9.80 3.78 3.06
N GLY A 60 9.68 5.09 2.86
CA GLY A 60 8.45 5.70 2.37
C GLY A 60 8.26 5.52 0.87
N MET A 61 7.02 5.20 0.46
CA MET A 61 6.63 5.10 -0.94
C MET A 61 5.22 5.69 -1.14
N PHE A 62 5.03 6.41 -2.24
CA PHE A 62 3.69 6.81 -2.71
C PHE A 62 3.33 6.01 -3.94
N VAL A 63 2.13 5.42 -3.92
CA VAL A 63 1.59 4.59 -5.01
C VAL A 63 0.12 4.90 -5.24
N ARG A 64 -0.40 4.54 -6.42
CA ARG A 64 -1.84 4.57 -6.68
C ARG A 64 -2.52 3.41 -5.97
N ALA A 65 -3.78 3.60 -5.59
CA ALA A 65 -4.58 2.55 -4.96
C ALA A 65 -4.64 1.25 -5.77
N SER A 66 -4.56 1.33 -7.10
CA SER A 66 -4.51 0.16 -8.00
C SER A 66 -3.20 -0.64 -7.92
N GLN A 67 -2.14 -0.08 -7.32
CA GLN A 67 -0.83 -0.70 -7.18
C GLN A 67 -0.59 -1.27 -5.78
N VAL A 68 -1.63 -1.26 -4.93
CA VAL A 68 -1.59 -1.74 -3.56
C VAL A 68 -2.51 -2.94 -3.44
N LEU A 69 -1.99 -4.04 -2.92
CA LEU A 69 -2.78 -5.22 -2.59
C LEU A 69 -2.95 -5.29 -1.07
N LEU A 70 -4.18 -5.51 -0.61
CA LEU A 70 -4.41 -5.81 0.81
C LEU A 70 -3.63 -7.08 1.15
N SER A 71 -2.75 -7.01 2.15
CA SER A 71 -2.08 -8.20 2.67
C SER A 71 -3.09 -8.97 3.50
N HIS A 72 -3.85 -9.81 2.81
CA HIS A 72 -4.72 -10.79 3.42
C HIS A 72 -3.86 -11.69 4.30
N THR A 73 -4.26 -11.88 5.55
CA THR A 73 -3.76 -12.97 6.40
C THR A 73 -3.85 -14.29 5.63
N ASN A 74 -2.92 -15.23 5.88
CA ASN A 74 -2.83 -16.50 5.14
C ASN A 74 -4.17 -17.23 5.00
N MET A 75 -5.08 -17.08 5.99
CA MET A 75 -6.42 -17.64 5.97
C MET A 75 -7.26 -17.12 4.79
N GLU A 76 -7.33 -15.80 4.58
CA GLU A 76 -8.16 -15.25 3.51
C GLU A 76 -7.51 -15.43 2.13
N ARG A 77 -6.17 -15.50 2.05
CA ARG A 77 -5.48 -15.95 0.82
C ARG A 77 -5.86 -17.39 0.47
N LEU A 78 -5.90 -18.28 1.47
CA LEU A 78 -6.32 -19.67 1.27
C LEU A 78 -7.78 -19.75 0.81
N LEU A 79 -8.68 -18.98 1.44
CA LEU A 79 -10.09 -18.88 1.04
C LEU A 79 -10.26 -18.33 -0.39
N ALA A 80 -9.47 -17.33 -0.79
CA ALA A 80 -9.49 -16.79 -2.15
C ALA A 80 -8.93 -17.78 -3.19
N LEU A 81 -7.93 -18.59 -2.83
CA LEU A 81 -7.38 -19.62 -3.71
C LEU A 81 -8.35 -20.80 -3.90
N ILE A 82 -8.97 -21.30 -2.83
CA ILE A 82 -10.00 -22.35 -2.96
C ILE A 82 -11.23 -21.85 -3.73
N SER A 83 -11.57 -20.57 -3.60
CA SER A 83 -12.66 -19.94 -4.37
C SER A 83 -12.29 -19.70 -5.84
N ARG A 84 -11.01 -19.57 -6.19
CA ARG A 84 -10.54 -19.43 -7.58
C ARG A 84 -10.42 -20.77 -8.30
N SER A 85 -10.23 -21.87 -7.56
CA SER A 85 -10.20 -23.23 -8.11
C SER A 85 -11.59 -23.80 -8.40
N PHE A 86 -12.66 -23.21 -7.85
CA PHE A 86 -14.02 -23.46 -8.30
C PHE A 86 -14.49 -22.27 -9.13
N VAL A 87 -14.46 -22.42 -10.45
CA VAL A 87 -15.39 -21.72 -11.33
C VAL A 87 -16.78 -22.07 -10.79
N ILE A 88 -17.37 -21.18 -10.00
CA ILE A 88 -18.76 -21.32 -9.58
C ILE A 88 -19.57 -21.14 -10.86
N ILE A 89 -20.15 -22.25 -11.27
CA ILE A 89 -21.22 -22.38 -12.25
C ILE A 89 -22.28 -21.32 -11.93
N VAL A 90 -22.43 -20.36 -12.83
CA VAL A 90 -23.74 -19.80 -13.20
C VAL A 90 -24.14 -20.43 -14.52
#